data_AF-A0A380NWF5-F1
#
_entry.id   AF-A0A380NWF5-F1
#
_cell.length_a   1.000
_cell.length_b   1.000
_cell.length_c   1.000
_cell.angle_alpha   90.00
_cell.angle_beta   90.00
_cell.angle_gamma   90.00
#
_symmetry.space_group_name_H-M   'P 1'
#
loop_
_entity.id
_entity.type
_entity.pdbx_description
1 polymer ?
#
loop_
_entity_poly.entity_id
_entity_poly.type
_entity_poly.pdbx_seq_one_letter_code
_entity_poly.pdbx_strand_id
1 'polypeptide(L)'
;MTIHINSADYQKITDGYLNYRSNSRSDVRLFLEDFHIIDIVRHSVGVGSVGTLCYLMLLEDADNNHLVLQIKQALPIYQDSNIYRSHHHTQGENIVDSQLILQSASDTFLGYFDTDEHSFYVRQFKDMKGSINLEKLDWSAYQDYILICVILLARAHSQSPTFPMIIGYLQSHDWMSKSFVDFANNYLQQVEYDYETFTEE
;
A
#
# COMPACT_ATOMS: atom_id res chain seq x y z
N MET A 1 4.42 -16.92 7.89
CA MET A 1 5.31 -18.04 7.47
C MET A 1 6.18 -17.55 6.32
N THR A 2 7.48 -17.79 6.39
CA THR A 2 8.46 -17.41 5.34
C THR A 2 9.15 -18.66 4.84
N ILE A 3 9.07 -18.96 3.54
CA ILE A 3 9.67 -20.17 2.95
C ILE A 3 10.36 -19.80 1.63
N HIS A 4 11.55 -20.34 1.41
CA HIS A 4 12.22 -20.32 0.11
C HIS A 4 11.31 -20.87 -1.01
N ILE A 5 11.32 -20.22 -2.16
CA ILE A 5 10.44 -20.60 -3.28
C ILE A 5 11.05 -21.71 -4.14
N ASN A 6 10.23 -22.41 -4.92
CA ASN A 6 10.74 -23.41 -5.86
C ASN A 6 11.46 -22.73 -7.05
N SER A 7 12.24 -23.50 -7.81
CA SER A 7 13.05 -22.98 -8.92
C SER A 7 12.23 -22.34 -10.04
N ALA A 8 11.00 -22.79 -10.29
CA ALA A 8 10.16 -22.23 -11.34
C ALA A 8 9.66 -20.83 -10.94
N ASP A 9 9.18 -20.67 -9.71
CA ASP A 9 8.77 -19.37 -9.17
C ASP A 9 9.97 -18.43 -9.04
N TYR A 10 11.15 -18.96 -8.65
CA TYR A 10 12.37 -18.17 -8.57
C TYR A 10 12.73 -17.51 -9.90
N GLN A 11 12.69 -18.27 -10.99
CA GLN A 11 12.98 -17.74 -12.32
C GLN A 11 11.94 -16.69 -12.73
N LYS A 12 10.64 -16.98 -12.57
CA LYS A 12 9.56 -16.06 -12.92
C LYS A 12 9.69 -14.71 -12.21
N ILE A 13 9.95 -14.72 -10.90
CA ILE A 13 10.09 -13.50 -10.10
C ILE A 13 11.40 -12.76 -10.42
N THR A 14 12.48 -13.48 -10.74
CA THR A 14 13.74 -12.87 -11.19
C THR A 14 13.57 -12.15 -12.52
N ASP A 15 12.93 -12.79 -13.51
CA ASP A 15 12.68 -12.18 -14.82
C ASP A 15 11.77 -10.94 -14.70
N GLY A 16 10.73 -11.04 -13.87
CA GLY A 16 9.88 -9.91 -13.52
C GLY A 16 10.64 -8.75 -12.86
N TYR A 17 11.52 -9.04 -11.91
CA TYR A 17 12.39 -8.04 -11.29
C TYR A 17 13.32 -7.35 -12.29
N LEU A 18 13.92 -8.10 -13.22
CA LEU A 18 14.78 -7.53 -14.26
C LEU A 18 13.99 -6.60 -15.19
N ASN A 19 12.75 -6.96 -15.53
CA ASN A 19 11.83 -6.10 -16.27
C ASN A 19 11.52 -4.82 -15.47
N TYR A 20 11.09 -4.94 -14.22
CA TYR A 20 10.86 -3.80 -13.31
C TYR A 20 12.08 -2.87 -13.24
N ARG A 21 13.28 -3.42 -13.02
CA ARG A 21 14.51 -2.64 -12.88
C ARG A 21 14.85 -1.88 -14.16
N SER A 22 14.68 -2.50 -15.32
CA SER A 22 14.99 -1.85 -16.60
C SER A 22 14.03 -0.69 -16.94
N ASN A 23 12.77 -0.79 -16.51
CA ASN A 23 11.74 0.23 -16.68
C ASN A 23 11.64 1.23 -15.51
N SER A 24 12.42 1.05 -14.45
CA SER A 24 12.47 1.96 -13.32
C SER A 24 13.10 3.31 -13.70
N ARG A 25 12.85 4.33 -12.87
CA ARG A 25 13.51 5.64 -12.99
C ARG A 25 15.03 5.46 -12.97
N SER A 26 15.75 6.30 -13.72
CA SER A 26 17.18 6.10 -13.99
C SER A 26 18.06 6.04 -12.74
N ASP A 27 17.74 6.81 -11.70
CA ASP A 27 18.40 6.80 -10.39
C ASP A 27 18.17 5.47 -9.65
N VAL A 28 16.93 4.97 -9.64
CA VAL A 28 16.57 3.69 -9.03
C VAL A 28 17.22 2.53 -9.78
N ARG A 29 17.18 2.56 -11.12
CA ARG A 29 17.82 1.53 -11.95
C ARG A 29 19.32 1.46 -11.69
N LEU A 30 20.02 2.59 -11.72
CA LEU A 30 21.45 2.65 -11.46
C LEU A 30 21.78 2.13 -10.05
N PHE A 31 21.01 2.56 -9.04
CA PHE A 31 21.20 2.07 -7.68
C PHE A 31 21.03 0.54 -7.57
N LEU A 32 20.00 -0.02 -8.22
CA LEU A 32 19.74 -1.47 -8.22
C LEU A 32 20.67 -2.27 -9.15
N GLU A 33 21.53 -1.63 -9.94
CA GLU A 33 22.56 -2.30 -10.73
C GLU A 33 23.75 -2.75 -9.89
N ASP A 34 24.00 -2.09 -8.76
CA ASP A 34 25.07 -2.43 -7.83
C ASP A 34 24.73 -3.64 -6.92
N PHE A 35 23.50 -4.14 -6.99
CA PHE A 35 23.01 -5.25 -6.19
C PHE A 35 22.79 -6.52 -7.01
N HIS A 36 23.01 -7.67 -6.35
CA HIS A 36 22.67 -8.99 -6.87
C HIS A 36 21.67 -9.71 -5.95
N ILE A 37 20.91 -10.65 -6.52
CA ILE A 37 19.90 -11.41 -5.78
C ILE A 37 20.59 -12.53 -4.98
N ILE A 38 20.39 -12.55 -3.67
CA ILE A 38 20.86 -13.61 -2.77
C ILE A 38 19.81 -14.71 -2.65
N ASP A 39 18.56 -14.33 -2.33
CA ASP A 39 17.47 -15.27 -2.17
C ASP A 39 16.10 -14.60 -2.38
N ILE A 40 15.10 -15.42 -2.71
CA ILE A 40 13.70 -15.01 -2.78
C ILE A 40 12.87 -15.98 -1.95
N VAL A 41 12.11 -15.42 -1.01
CA VAL A 41 11.24 -16.19 -0.13
C VAL A 41 9.79 -15.75 -0.30
N ARG A 42 8.86 -16.69 -0.24
CA ARG A 42 7.43 -16.40 -0.08
C ARG A 42 7.16 -16.05 1.37
N HIS A 43 6.56 -14.90 1.59
CA HIS A 43 6.29 -14.35 2.92
C HIS A 43 4.79 -14.13 3.10
N SER A 44 4.20 -14.82 4.05
CA SER A 44 2.78 -14.67 4.42
C SER A 44 2.66 -14.08 5.82
N VAL A 45 2.01 -12.91 5.93
CA VAL A 45 1.74 -12.19 7.18
C VAL A 45 0.34 -11.57 7.18
N GLY A 46 -0.29 -11.59 8.36
CA GLY A 46 -1.59 -10.95 8.61
C GLY A 46 -2.79 -11.70 8.02
N VAL A 47 -3.99 -11.33 8.46
CA VAL A 47 -5.26 -11.93 8.01
C VAL A 47 -5.77 -11.30 6.70
N GLY A 48 -5.41 -10.04 6.40
CA GLY A 48 -5.90 -9.30 5.23
C GLY A 48 -5.23 -9.64 3.89
N SER A 49 -4.36 -10.65 3.84
CA SER A 49 -3.66 -11.07 2.62
C SER A 49 -3.65 -12.60 2.46
N VAL A 50 -4.50 -13.32 3.21
CA VAL A 50 -4.66 -14.77 3.09
C VAL A 50 -5.10 -15.11 1.66
N GLY A 51 -4.36 -16.02 1.02
CA GLY A 51 -4.61 -16.43 -0.36
C GLY A 51 -3.88 -15.62 -1.43
N THR A 52 -3.16 -14.54 -1.07
CA THR A 52 -2.39 -13.73 -2.02
C THR A 52 -0.90 -14.09 -2.03
N LEU A 53 -0.22 -13.82 -3.14
CA LEU A 53 1.23 -13.99 -3.25
C LEU A 53 1.96 -12.74 -2.73
N CYS A 54 2.96 -12.98 -1.89
CA CYS A 54 3.88 -11.96 -1.41
C CYS A 54 5.27 -12.59 -1.30
N TYR A 55 6.26 -11.96 -1.93
CA TYR A 55 7.65 -12.37 -1.91
C TYR A 55 8.51 -11.30 -1.25
N LEU A 56 9.58 -11.73 -0.60
CA LEU A 56 10.68 -10.88 -0.19
C LEU A 56 11.91 -11.30 -1.00
N MET A 57 12.54 -10.34 -1.66
CA MET A 57 13.77 -10.52 -2.42
C MET A 57 14.91 -9.87 -1.64
N LEU A 58 15.87 -10.68 -1.22
CA LEU A 58 17.09 -10.22 -0.57
C LEU A 58 18.13 -9.88 -1.64
N LEU A 59 18.58 -8.63 -1.62
CA LEU A 59 19.59 -8.08 -2.49
C LEU A 59 20.83 -7.72 -1.65
N GLU A 60 22.01 -7.93 -2.23
CA GLU A 60 23.30 -7.62 -1.60
C GLU A 60 24.21 -6.87 -2.58
N ASP A 61 24.91 -5.84 -2.10
CA ASP A 61 25.94 -5.12 -2.87
C ASP A 61 27.35 -5.69 -2.65
N ALA A 62 28.36 -5.11 -3.30
CA ALA A 62 29.76 -5.56 -3.18
C ALA A 62 30.36 -5.41 -1.76
N ASP A 63 29.76 -4.56 -0.91
CA ASP A 63 30.21 -4.30 0.46
C ASP A 63 29.43 -5.13 1.50
N ASN A 64 28.57 -6.05 1.07
CA ASN A 64 27.65 -6.85 1.89
C ASN A 64 26.57 -6.02 2.61
N ASN A 65 26.19 -4.86 2.05
CA ASN A 65 24.99 -4.17 2.50
C ASN A 65 23.75 -4.84 1.89
N HIS A 66 22.69 -4.89 2.69
CA HIS A 66 21.48 -5.62 2.31
C HIS A 66 20.32 -4.67 2.02
N LEU A 67 19.60 -4.95 0.94
CA LEU A 67 18.31 -4.35 0.62
C LEU A 67 17.27 -5.47 0.50
N VAL A 68 16.10 -5.27 1.11
CA VAL A 68 14.98 -6.21 0.95
C VAL A 68 13.87 -5.52 0.20
N LEU A 69 13.54 -6.05 -0.99
CA LEU A 69 12.36 -5.64 -1.74
C LEU A 69 11.19 -6.56 -1.41
N GLN A 70 10.00 -5.98 -1.30
CA GLN A 70 8.75 -6.70 -1.17
C GLN A 70 8.00 -6.65 -2.50
N ILE A 71 7.61 -7.82 -2.98
CA ILE A 71 6.89 -8.02 -4.24
C ILE A 71 5.53 -8.59 -3.89
N LYS A 72 4.46 -7.84 -4.14
CA LYS A 72 3.10 -8.22 -3.77
C LYS A 72 2.24 -8.40 -5.00
N GLN A 73 1.43 -9.45 -4.98
CA GLN A 73 0.40 -9.65 -5.99
C GLN A 73 -0.55 -8.46 -5.99
N ALA A 74 -0.75 -7.90 -7.17
CA ALA A 74 -1.74 -6.88 -7.42
C ALA A 74 -3.10 -7.56 -7.66
N LEU A 75 -4.02 -7.40 -6.71
CA LEU A 75 -5.39 -7.86 -6.88
C LEU A 75 -6.19 -6.84 -7.70
N PRO A 76 -7.26 -7.30 -8.38
CA PRO A 76 -8.19 -6.39 -9.03
C PRO A 76 -8.70 -5.33 -8.07
N ILE A 77 -8.61 -4.06 -8.46
CA ILE A 77 -9.31 -2.98 -7.76
C ILE A 77 -10.81 -3.26 -7.97
N TYR A 78 -11.57 -3.49 -6.89
CA TYR A 78 -12.99 -3.83 -6.95
C TYR A 78 -13.74 -2.77 -7.77
N GLN A 79 -14.22 -3.15 -8.95
CA GLN A 79 -14.90 -2.27 -9.89
C GLN A 79 -16.33 -2.73 -10.09
N ASP A 80 -17.26 -1.88 -9.64
CA ASP A 80 -18.61 -1.82 -10.21
C ASP A 80 -18.97 -0.39 -10.66
N SER A 81 -17.99 0.43 -11.03
CA SER A 81 -18.30 1.77 -11.55
C SER A 81 -17.26 2.27 -12.54
N ASN A 82 -17.75 2.93 -13.60
CA ASN A 82 -17.05 3.48 -14.77
C ASN A 82 -16.02 4.60 -14.45
N ILE A 83 -15.51 4.68 -13.21
CA ILE A 83 -14.79 5.84 -12.67
C ILE A 83 -13.29 5.78 -12.98
N TYR A 84 -12.71 4.58 -13.14
CA TYR A 84 -11.31 4.37 -13.54
C TYR A 84 -11.22 3.47 -14.77
N ARG A 85 -11.37 4.06 -15.97
CA ARG A 85 -11.25 3.34 -17.23
C ARG A 85 -9.93 3.70 -17.92
N SER A 86 -8.82 3.13 -17.47
CA SER A 86 -7.75 2.76 -18.40
C SER A 86 -7.91 1.27 -18.70
N HIS A 87 -8.39 0.93 -19.90
CA HIS A 87 -8.55 -0.47 -20.32
C HIS A 87 -7.22 -1.11 -20.73
N HIS A 88 -6.10 -0.40 -20.57
CA HIS A 88 -4.79 -0.78 -21.07
C HIS A 88 -3.76 -1.07 -19.97
N HIS A 89 -4.09 -0.83 -18.70
CA HIS A 89 -3.14 -0.97 -17.59
C HIS A 89 -3.31 -2.31 -16.88
N THR A 90 -2.20 -2.89 -16.44
CA THR A 90 -2.21 -4.10 -15.60
C THR A 90 -2.61 -3.75 -14.16
N GLN A 91 -2.94 -4.76 -13.34
CA GLN A 91 -3.34 -4.47 -11.95
C GLN A 91 -2.18 -3.89 -11.14
N GLY A 92 -0.94 -4.28 -11.46
CA GLY A 92 0.27 -3.74 -10.83
C GLY A 92 0.43 -2.26 -11.11
N GLU A 93 0.30 -1.88 -12.38
CA GLU A 93 0.33 -0.49 -12.84
C GLU A 93 -0.74 0.35 -12.14
N ASN A 94 -2.00 -0.12 -12.12
CA ASN A 94 -3.10 0.60 -11.47
C ASN A 94 -2.86 0.85 -9.97
N ILE A 95 -2.28 -0.11 -9.25
CA ILE A 95 -1.94 0.05 -7.83
C ILE A 95 -0.82 1.08 -7.64
N VAL A 96 0.22 1.04 -8.48
CA VAL A 96 1.34 1.98 -8.44
C VAL A 96 0.85 3.40 -8.75
N ASP A 97 0.08 3.57 -9.82
CA ASP A 97 -0.51 4.85 -10.21
C ASP A 97 -1.39 5.41 -9.09
N SER A 98 -2.25 4.57 -8.50
CA SER A 98 -3.11 4.98 -7.39
C SER A 98 -2.30 5.46 -6.18
N GLN A 99 -1.19 4.78 -5.85
CA GLN A 99 -0.32 5.21 -4.76
C GLN A 99 0.39 6.53 -5.08
N LEU A 100 0.90 6.70 -6.30
CA LEU A 100 1.57 7.93 -6.74
C LEU A 100 0.61 9.14 -6.77
N ILE A 101 -0.65 8.92 -7.15
CA ILE A 101 -1.70 9.95 -7.19
C ILE A 101 -2.12 10.32 -5.76
N LEU A 102 -2.47 9.34 -4.93
CA LEU A 102 -3.10 9.58 -3.63
C LEU A 102 -2.10 9.97 -2.54
N GLN A 103 -0.90 9.39 -2.53
CA GLN A 103 0.06 9.57 -1.44
C GLN A 103 0.92 10.82 -1.67
N SER A 104 1.18 11.59 -0.62
CA SER A 104 2.10 12.74 -0.69
C SER A 104 3.57 12.31 -0.80
N ALA A 105 3.89 11.12 -0.28
CA ALA A 105 5.20 10.50 -0.36
C ALA A 105 5.02 9.01 -0.63
N SER A 106 5.58 8.54 -1.74
CA SER A 106 5.58 7.14 -2.13
C SER A 106 6.97 6.55 -1.95
N ASP A 107 7.04 5.21 -1.88
CA ASP A 107 8.31 4.50 -1.75
C ASP A 107 9.21 4.73 -2.97
N THR A 108 10.51 4.95 -2.75
CA THR A 108 11.47 5.22 -3.84
C THR A 108 11.56 4.06 -4.83
N PHE A 109 11.37 2.82 -4.35
CA PHE A 109 11.41 1.61 -5.17
C PHE A 109 10.02 1.21 -5.68
N LEU A 110 9.00 2.05 -5.50
CA LEU A 110 7.65 1.75 -5.97
C LEU A 110 7.64 1.55 -7.49
N GLY A 111 7.19 0.38 -7.93
CA GLY A 111 7.00 0.06 -9.34
C GLY A 111 6.23 -1.24 -9.50
N TYR A 112 6.15 -1.75 -10.71
CA TYR A 112 5.39 -2.95 -11.02
C TYR A 112 6.08 -3.78 -12.09
N PHE A 113 5.65 -5.03 -12.17
CA PHE A 113 5.91 -5.89 -13.32
C PHE A 113 4.80 -6.93 -13.41
N ASP A 114 4.73 -7.57 -14.56
CA ASP A 114 3.75 -8.60 -14.85
C ASP A 114 4.43 -9.92 -15.22
N THR A 115 3.75 -10.99 -14.88
CA THR A 115 4.03 -12.35 -15.35
C THR A 115 2.83 -12.80 -16.19
N ASP A 116 2.94 -13.95 -16.87
CA ASP A 116 1.83 -14.50 -17.66
C ASP A 116 0.56 -14.76 -16.83
N GLU A 117 0.70 -15.00 -15.52
CA GLU A 117 -0.39 -15.40 -14.62
C GLU A 117 -0.87 -14.25 -13.72
N HIS A 118 0.05 -13.37 -13.31
CA HIS A 118 -0.19 -12.40 -12.24
C HIS A 118 0.53 -11.07 -12.47
N SER A 119 -0.11 -9.99 -12.02
CA SER A 119 0.49 -8.68 -11.87
C SER A 119 1.08 -8.51 -10.46
N PHE A 120 2.20 -7.80 -10.35
CA PHE A 120 2.87 -7.52 -9.10
C PHE A 120 3.22 -6.04 -8.96
N TYR A 121 3.28 -5.56 -7.73
CA TYR A 121 3.93 -4.29 -7.39
C TYR A 121 5.09 -4.51 -6.42
N VAL A 122 6.13 -3.69 -6.58
CA VAL A 122 7.41 -3.73 -5.87
C VAL A 122 7.51 -2.51 -4.96
N ARG A 123 8.07 -2.68 -3.77
CA ARG A 123 8.43 -1.60 -2.85
C ARG A 123 9.54 -2.06 -1.90
N GLN A 124 10.19 -1.15 -1.19
CA GLN A 124 11.08 -1.55 -0.10
C GLN A 124 10.28 -2.26 1.01
N PHE A 125 10.80 -3.39 1.50
CA PHE A 125 10.28 -4.03 2.70
C PHE A 125 10.68 -3.22 3.93
N LYS A 126 9.69 -2.71 4.67
CA LYS A 126 9.88 -2.02 5.95
C LYS A 126 9.17 -2.83 7.02
N ASP A 127 9.93 -3.54 7.85
CA ASP A 127 9.38 -4.31 8.98
C ASP A 127 9.12 -3.43 10.22
N MET A 128 9.33 -2.12 10.10
CA MET A 128 9.03 -1.17 11.17
C MET A 128 7.56 -0.78 11.12
N LYS A 129 6.79 -1.25 12.11
CA LYS A 129 5.50 -0.67 12.45
C LYS A 129 5.72 0.49 13.42
N GLY A 130 6.07 1.66 12.88
CA GLY A 130 6.02 2.90 13.64
C GLY A 130 4.56 3.30 13.84
N SER A 131 4.09 3.33 15.08
CA SER A 131 2.80 3.93 15.42
C SER A 131 3.00 5.05 16.43
N ILE A 132 2.12 6.05 16.38
CA ILE A 132 2.09 7.10 17.39
C ILE A 132 1.36 6.55 18.61
N ASN A 133 2.00 6.59 19.77
CA ASN A 133 1.34 6.27 21.04
C ASN A 133 0.53 7.49 21.48
N LEU A 134 -0.78 7.44 21.25
CA LEU A 134 -1.71 8.53 21.55
C LEU A 134 -1.75 8.88 23.03
N GLU A 135 -1.54 7.92 23.93
CA GLU A 135 -1.54 8.14 25.39
C GLU A 135 -0.35 8.97 25.87
N LYS A 136 0.71 9.07 25.06
CA LYS A 136 1.92 9.84 25.38
C LYS A 136 1.90 11.26 24.80
N LEU A 137 0.89 11.61 24.01
CA LEU A 137 0.75 12.95 23.48
C LEU A 137 0.10 13.86 24.52
N ASP A 138 0.65 15.05 24.71
CA ASP A 138 -0.13 16.12 25.34
C ASP A 138 -1.22 16.62 24.38
N TRP A 139 -2.12 17.48 24.90
CA TRP A 139 -3.25 17.96 24.11
C TRP A 139 -2.83 18.70 22.83
N SER A 140 -1.75 19.50 22.89
CA SER A 140 -1.27 20.23 21.72
C SER A 140 -0.74 19.28 20.65
N ALA A 141 0.11 18.33 21.05
CA ALA A 141 0.68 17.33 20.15
C ALA A 141 -0.41 16.42 19.55
N TYR A 142 -1.45 16.11 20.33
CA TYR A 142 -2.62 15.38 19.84
C TYR A 142 -3.37 16.17 18.76
N GLN A 143 -3.62 17.46 18.97
CA GLN A 143 -4.25 18.33 17.96
C GLN A 143 -3.43 18.40 16.68
N ASP A 144 -2.11 18.55 16.79
CA ASP A 144 -1.21 18.57 15.64
C ASP A 144 -1.24 17.24 14.87
N TYR A 145 -1.24 16.12 15.59
CA TYR A 145 -1.36 14.79 15.00
C TYR A 145 -2.67 14.63 14.21
N ILE A 146 -3.80 15.02 14.80
CA ILE A 146 -5.11 14.99 14.13
C ILE A 146 -5.11 15.89 12.89
N LEU A 147 -4.56 17.10 12.99
CA LEU A 147 -4.49 18.02 11.86
C LEU A 147 -3.69 17.43 10.70
N ILE A 148 -2.54 16.78 10.98
CA ILE A 148 -1.74 16.09 9.97
C ILE A 148 -2.55 14.96 9.32
N CYS A 149 -3.22 14.12 10.10
CA CYS A 149 -4.08 13.05 9.57
C CYS A 149 -5.18 13.61 8.65
N VAL A 150 -5.84 14.68 9.06
CA VAL A 150 -6.88 15.36 8.27
C VAL A 150 -6.31 15.91 6.97
N ILE A 151 -5.15 16.58 7.00
CA ILE A 151 -4.52 17.13 5.79
C ILE A 151 -4.14 16.01 4.81
N LEU A 152 -3.55 14.91 5.30
CA LEU A 152 -3.17 13.78 4.46
C LEU A 152 -4.40 13.12 3.82
N LEU A 153 -5.47 12.93 4.60
CA LEU A 153 -6.72 12.36 4.11
C LEU A 153 -7.39 13.30 3.09
N ALA A 154 -7.48 14.60 3.40
CA ALA A 154 -8.05 15.61 2.51
C ALA A 154 -7.29 15.68 1.17
N ARG A 155 -5.95 15.62 1.21
CA ARG A 155 -5.13 15.53 0.00
C ARG A 155 -5.47 14.30 -0.83
N ALA A 156 -5.49 13.11 -0.22
CA ALA A 156 -5.78 11.88 -0.96
C ALA A 156 -7.17 11.95 -1.62
N HIS A 157 -8.20 12.36 -0.86
CA HIS A 157 -9.55 12.52 -1.40
C HIS A 157 -9.65 13.59 -2.48
N SER A 158 -8.85 14.66 -2.43
CA SER A 158 -8.86 15.71 -3.45
C SER A 158 -8.32 15.26 -4.81
N GLN A 159 -7.58 14.14 -4.85
CA GLN A 159 -7.06 13.56 -6.09
C GLN A 159 -8.03 12.55 -6.73
N SER A 160 -9.15 12.24 -6.06
CA SER A 160 -10.19 11.38 -6.62
C SER A 160 -10.95 12.10 -7.75
N PRO A 161 -11.25 11.45 -8.89
CA PRO A 161 -11.98 12.06 -10.01
C PRO A 161 -13.33 12.67 -9.65
N THR A 162 -13.99 12.13 -8.61
CA THR A 162 -15.31 12.58 -8.12
C THR A 162 -15.24 13.72 -7.10
N PHE A 163 -14.05 14.19 -6.74
CA PHE A 163 -13.87 15.21 -5.70
C PHE A 163 -14.70 16.49 -5.91
N PRO A 164 -14.76 17.11 -7.11
CA PRO A 164 -15.55 18.32 -7.30
C PRO A 164 -17.05 18.11 -7.05
N MET A 165 -17.57 16.93 -7.42
CA MET A 165 -18.96 16.55 -7.18
C MET A 165 -19.25 16.36 -5.69
N ILE A 166 -18.34 15.67 -4.99
CA ILE A 166 -18.44 15.46 -3.54
C ILE A 166 -18.41 16.82 -2.82
N ILE A 167 -17.42 17.66 -3.09
CA ILE A 167 -17.33 18.98 -2.44
C ILE A 167 -18.53 19.87 -2.78
N GLY A 168 -19.00 19.88 -4.03
CA GLY A 168 -20.18 20.65 -4.42
C GLY A 168 -21.46 20.21 -3.68
N TYR A 169 -21.65 18.91 -3.44
CA TYR A 169 -22.76 18.40 -2.63
C TYR A 169 -22.68 18.87 -1.16
N LEU A 170 -21.46 19.01 -0.66
CA LEU A 170 -21.20 19.30 0.75
C LEU A 170 -21.18 20.80 1.09
N GLN A 171 -20.80 21.65 0.14
CA GLN A 171 -20.66 23.11 0.34
C GLN A 171 -21.96 23.83 0.73
N SER A 172 -23.11 23.18 0.63
CA SER A 172 -24.42 23.76 0.97
C SER A 172 -24.96 23.34 2.35
N HIS A 173 -24.16 22.67 3.20
CA HIS A 173 -24.69 21.92 4.33
C HIS A 173 -23.85 21.97 5.62
N ASP A 174 -24.33 22.70 6.63
CA ASP A 174 -23.73 22.77 7.98
C ASP A 174 -23.87 21.46 8.80
N TRP A 175 -24.61 20.46 8.29
CA TRP A 175 -24.88 19.22 9.03
C TRP A 175 -23.72 18.23 9.02
N MET A 176 -22.75 18.36 8.09
CA MET A 176 -21.72 17.37 7.86
C MET A 176 -20.92 17.02 9.12
N SER A 177 -20.38 18.04 9.80
CA SER A 177 -19.50 17.84 10.95
C SER A 177 -20.21 17.05 12.04
N LYS A 178 -21.47 17.42 12.31
CA LYS A 178 -22.34 16.70 13.23
C LYS A 178 -22.58 15.26 12.77
N SER A 179 -22.91 15.03 11.51
CA SER A 179 -23.17 13.67 11.01
C SER A 179 -21.93 12.76 11.06
N PHE A 180 -20.72 13.28 10.83
CA PHE A 180 -19.50 12.49 11.00
C PHE A 180 -19.22 12.14 12.46
N VAL A 181 -19.48 13.07 13.39
CA VAL A 181 -19.37 12.81 14.83
C VAL A 181 -20.42 11.79 15.27
N ASP A 182 -21.67 11.95 14.84
CA ASP A 182 -22.76 11.03 15.15
C ASP A 182 -22.46 9.63 14.61
N PHE A 183 -21.95 9.53 13.36
CA PHE A 183 -21.50 8.27 12.79
C PHE A 183 -20.39 7.62 13.61
N ALA A 184 -19.34 8.38 13.97
CA ALA A 184 -18.22 7.85 14.74
C ALA A 184 -18.67 7.32 16.12
N ASN A 185 -19.54 8.07 16.81
CA ASN A 185 -20.08 7.66 18.11
C ASN A 185 -20.98 6.42 17.99
N ASN A 186 -21.79 6.32 16.94
CA ASN A 186 -22.63 5.13 16.71
C ASN A 186 -21.79 3.92 16.33
N TYR A 187 -20.72 4.12 15.54
CA TYR A 187 -19.83 3.04 15.12
C TYR A 187 -19.01 2.47 16.28
N LEU A 188 -18.73 3.27 17.32
CA LEU A 188 -18.12 2.76 18.56
C LEU A 188 -18.92 1.59 19.15
N GLN A 189 -20.25 1.67 19.17
CA GLN A 189 -21.11 0.60 19.69
C GLN A 189 -20.94 -0.69 18.88
N GLN A 190 -20.78 -0.58 17.55
CA GLN A 190 -20.51 -1.73 16.70
C GLN A 190 -19.15 -2.34 17.02
N VAL A 191 -18.12 -1.52 17.21
CA VAL A 191 -16.76 -1.99 17.54
C VAL A 191 -16.73 -2.72 18.88
N GLU A 192 -17.43 -2.19 19.90
CA GLU A 192 -17.55 -2.84 21.21
C GLU A 192 -18.27 -4.19 21.10
N TYR A 193 -19.41 -4.24 20.40
CA TYR A 193 -20.16 -5.47 20.15
C TYR A 193 -19.34 -6.53 19.40
N ASP A 194 -18.62 -6.12 18.35
CA ASP A 194 -17.77 -7.02 17.57
C ASP A 194 -16.63 -7.59 18.42
N TYR A 195 -16.05 -6.76 19.31
CA TYR A 195 -15.00 -7.20 20.23
C TYR A 195 -15.52 -8.19 21.28
N GLU A 196 -16.68 -7.89 21.89
CA GLU A 196 -17.31 -8.80 22.85
C GLU A 196 -17.59 -10.16 22.20
N THR A 197 -18.23 -10.16 21.02
CA THR A 197 -18.51 -11.38 20.25
C THR A 197 -17.23 -12.17 19.96
N PHE A 198 -16.16 -11.49 19.52
CA PHE A 198 -14.87 -12.13 19.24
C PHE A 198 -14.23 -12.76 20.48
N THR A 199 -14.43 -12.19 21.67
CA THR A 199 -13.86 -12.74 22.92
C THR A 199 -14.68 -13.87 23.55
N GLU A 200 -15.93 -14.05 23.13
CA GLU A 200 -16.80 -15.14 23.58
C GLU A 200 -16.64 -16.43 22.75
N GLU A 201 -16.02 -16.36 21.56
CA GLU A 201 -15.66 -17.50 20.69
C GLU A 201 -14.28 -18.11 21.03
#